data_AF-A0A6P4EL82-F1
#
_entry.id   AF-A0A6P4EL82-F1
#
_cell.length_a   1.000
_cell.length_b   1.000
_cell.length_c   1.000
_cell.angle_alpha   90.00
_cell.angle_beta   90.00
_cell.angle_gamma   90.00
#
_symmetry.space_group_name_H-M   'P 1'
#
loop_
_entity.id
_entity.type
_entity.pdbx_description
1 polymer ?
#
loop_
_entity_poly.entity_id
_entity_poly.type
_entity_poly.pdbx_seq_one_letter_code
_entity_poly.pdbx_strand_id
1 'polypeptide(L)'
;MARRTQSRFIFEVVENSRIFRHQFFVNGSRRAECNTCENHVPVSEPYNHHWRNDIKNQKSYYIQMGLPEKQILKTIEDQAIEEFILCDGSIAARTNDFLLDAGMDAVPQLLRFLSFGTEKLEATVGFYVDVKKERMYYESSPINIENHLDIGEAVDMIFSMLLEKISNYVLLHHRVPLEACVIRRMKVTVKRFCHSPKANSFSVSKIPLQYRVKNAAECFESANNKSSVELAKLAETYLNQKDQGRPIPATLKVNLYIFRVCNTSKELYAVPYLLHGEDVENTPTFIIQTDVVGGFQGLLEIQNIRKFLREDTKDRRH
;
A
#
# COMPACT_ATOMS: atom_id res chain seq x y z
N MET A 1 8.35 24.53 12.03
CA MET A 1 8.73 23.24 12.66
C MET A 1 7.78 22.16 12.15
N ALA A 2 8.30 21.12 11.48
CA ALA A 2 7.48 20.01 11.00
C ALA A 2 6.80 19.33 12.19
N ARG A 3 5.47 19.15 12.12
CA ARG A 3 4.70 18.44 13.15
C ARG A 3 5.25 17.01 13.23
N ARG A 4 5.78 16.60 14.39
CA ARG A 4 6.13 15.20 14.61
C ARG A 4 4.85 14.42 14.86
N THR A 5 4.31 13.85 13.79
CA THR A 5 3.25 12.86 13.87
C THR A 5 3.87 11.51 14.19
N GLN A 6 3.33 10.84 15.20
CA GLN A 6 3.66 9.45 15.52
C GLN A 6 2.35 8.67 15.59
N SER A 7 2.36 7.47 15.07
CA SER A 7 1.26 6.52 15.11
C SER A 7 1.70 5.28 15.87
N ARG A 8 0.80 4.71 16.66
CA ARG A 8 1.03 3.44 17.36
C ARG A 8 -0.18 2.55 17.21
N PHE A 9 0.05 1.31 16.82
CA PHE A 9 -0.97 0.27 16.88
C PHE A 9 -0.83 -0.53 18.17
N ILE A 10 -1.95 -0.77 18.83
CA ILE A 10 -2.03 -1.51 20.08
C ILE A 10 -2.90 -2.75 19.84
N PHE A 11 -2.35 -3.88 20.21
CA PHE A 11 -3.04 -5.17 20.27
C PHE A 11 -3.01 -5.59 21.74
N GLU A 12 -4.18 -5.56 22.39
CA GLU A 12 -4.30 -5.97 23.79
C GLU A 12 -5.41 -7.01 23.94
N VAL A 13 -5.23 -7.93 24.88
CA VAL A 13 -6.26 -8.86 25.30
C VAL A 13 -6.70 -8.42 26.68
N VAL A 14 -7.95 -7.97 26.79
CA VAL A 14 -8.55 -7.53 28.05
C VAL A 14 -9.73 -8.44 28.34
N GLU A 15 -9.62 -9.19 29.44
CA GLU A 15 -10.60 -10.19 29.87
C GLU A 15 -10.89 -11.21 28.76
N ASN A 16 -12.09 -11.13 28.16
CA ASN A 16 -12.56 -12.00 27.08
C ASN A 16 -12.59 -11.31 25.71
N SER A 17 -12.01 -10.11 25.60
CA SER A 17 -12.00 -9.32 24.37
C SER A 17 -10.59 -9.02 23.90
N ARG A 18 -10.37 -9.17 22.59
CA ARG A 18 -9.20 -8.65 21.89
C ARG A 18 -9.54 -7.26 21.37
N ILE A 19 -8.69 -6.31 21.70
CA ILE A 19 -8.86 -4.90 21.39
C ILE A 19 -7.78 -4.49 20.41
N PHE A 20 -8.22 -3.83 19.35
CA PHE A 20 -7.38 -3.29 18.29
C PHE A 20 -7.56 -1.79 18.29
N ARG A 21 -6.48 -1.04 18.49
CA ARG A 21 -6.54 0.42 18.51
C ARG A 21 -5.36 1.01 17.78
N HIS A 22 -5.66 2.06 17.02
CA HIS A 22 -4.64 2.91 16.42
C HIS A 22 -4.69 4.28 17.10
N GLN A 23 -3.57 4.69 17.68
CA GLN A 23 -3.41 5.97 18.36
C GLN A 23 -2.52 6.92 17.55
N PHE A 24 -2.96 8.18 17.45
CA PHE A 24 -2.20 9.25 16.83
C PHE A 24 -1.67 10.23 17.86
N PHE A 25 -0.41 10.60 17.70
CA PHE A 25 0.30 11.57 18.52
C PHE A 25 0.76 12.72 17.64
N VAL A 26 0.58 13.95 18.10
CA VAL A 26 1.12 15.15 17.48
C VAL A 26 2.01 15.83 18.50
N ASN A 27 3.30 15.98 18.18
CA ASN A 27 4.29 16.58 19.08
C ASN A 27 4.37 15.87 20.45
N GLY A 28 4.19 14.54 20.47
CA GLY A 28 4.27 13.72 21.68
C GLY A 28 3.00 13.69 22.54
N SER A 29 1.99 14.51 22.24
CA SER A 29 0.69 14.47 22.91
C SER A 29 -0.29 13.57 22.15
N ARG A 30 -0.91 12.62 22.87
CA ARG A 30 -1.97 11.74 22.35
C ARG A 30 -3.16 12.60 21.93
N ARG A 31 -3.57 12.51 20.65
CA ARG A 31 -4.65 13.33 20.12
C ARG A 31 -5.98 12.60 20.04
N ALA A 32 -6.00 11.38 19.51
CA ALA A 32 -7.23 10.63 19.26
C ALA A 32 -6.96 9.15 19.02
N GLU A 33 -7.95 8.31 19.34
CA GLU A 33 -8.05 6.96 18.82
C GLU A 33 -8.69 7.00 17.42
N CYS A 34 -8.22 6.14 16.53
CA CYS A 34 -8.73 6.06 15.18
C CYS A 34 -10.05 5.28 15.16
N ASN A 35 -11.16 5.98 14.95
CA ASN A 35 -12.50 5.37 14.86
C ASN A 35 -12.62 4.34 13.72
N THR A 36 -11.71 4.33 12.74
CA THR A 36 -11.73 3.33 11.65
C THR A 36 -10.95 2.07 11.96
N CYS A 37 -9.99 2.14 12.89
CA CYS A 37 -9.16 1.00 13.28
C CYS A 37 -9.54 0.41 14.63
N GLU A 38 -10.37 1.12 15.42
CA GLU A 38 -10.86 0.63 16.70
C GLU A 38 -11.85 -0.52 16.50
N ASN A 39 -11.57 -1.65 17.16
CA ASN A 39 -12.50 -2.78 17.19
C ASN A 39 -12.27 -3.69 18.41
N HIS A 40 -13.32 -4.41 18.74
CA HIS A 40 -13.41 -5.33 19.86
C HIS A 40 -14.01 -6.64 19.37
N VAL A 41 -13.26 -7.74 19.50
CA VAL A 41 -13.75 -9.08 19.15
C VAL A 41 -13.52 -10.06 20.31
N PRO A 42 -14.40 -11.05 20.49
CA PRO A 42 -14.18 -12.10 21.49
C PRO A 42 -12.86 -12.83 21.27
N VAL A 43 -12.19 -13.24 22.35
CA VAL A 43 -10.94 -14.02 22.29
C VAL A 43 -11.13 -15.35 21.54
N SER A 44 -12.35 -15.89 21.53
CA SER A 44 -12.73 -17.11 20.81
C SER A 44 -12.74 -16.94 19.29
N GLU A 45 -12.81 -15.71 18.76
CA GLU A 45 -12.79 -15.46 17.32
C GLU A 45 -11.36 -15.28 16.78
N PRO A 46 -11.05 -15.76 15.57
CA PRO A 46 -9.74 -15.53 14.97
C PRO A 46 -9.50 -14.05 14.64
N TYR A 47 -8.24 -13.60 14.71
CA TYR A 47 -7.86 -12.20 14.45
C TYR A 47 -8.32 -11.70 13.07
N ASN A 48 -8.43 -12.57 12.07
CA ASN A 48 -8.85 -12.20 10.71
C ASN A 48 -10.33 -11.81 10.56
N HIS A 49 -11.21 -12.24 11.46
CA HIS A 49 -12.65 -11.94 11.38
C HIS A 49 -12.92 -10.45 11.56
N HIS A 50 -12.10 -9.78 12.38
CA HIS A 50 -12.09 -8.34 12.53
C HIS A 50 -11.98 -7.62 11.18
N TRP A 51 -11.05 -8.06 10.32
CA TRP A 51 -10.70 -7.35 9.08
C TRP A 51 -11.59 -7.71 7.90
N ARG A 52 -12.30 -8.85 7.94
CA ARG A 52 -13.23 -9.27 6.86
C ARG A 52 -14.42 -8.33 6.71
N ASN A 53 -14.82 -7.64 7.79
CA ASN A 53 -15.92 -6.69 7.76
C ASN A 53 -15.58 -5.39 7.00
N ASP A 54 -14.29 -5.11 6.75
CA ASP A 54 -13.89 -3.89 6.04
C ASP A 54 -14.29 -3.92 4.56
N ILE A 55 -14.29 -5.11 3.93
CA ILE A 55 -14.75 -5.27 2.55
C ILE A 55 -16.26 -5.03 2.47
N LYS A 56 -17.04 -5.60 3.41
CA LYS A 56 -18.49 -5.43 3.48
C LYS A 56 -18.88 -3.97 3.73
N ASN A 57 -18.07 -3.24 4.49
CA ASN A 57 -18.33 -1.86 4.87
C ASN A 57 -17.68 -0.83 3.93
N GLN A 58 -17.16 -1.23 2.75
CA GLN A 58 -16.43 -0.36 1.81
C GLN A 58 -15.26 0.42 2.43
N LYS A 59 -14.68 -0.12 3.50
CA LYS A 59 -13.53 0.43 4.22
C LYS A 59 -12.22 -0.22 3.81
N SER A 60 -12.23 -1.08 2.79
CA SER A 60 -11.02 -1.78 2.34
C SER A 60 -10.19 -0.90 1.40
N TYR A 61 -8.87 -1.08 1.46
CA TYR A 61 -7.92 -0.47 0.53
C TYR A 61 -7.80 -1.26 -0.79
N TYR A 62 -8.46 -2.43 -0.87
CA TYR A 62 -8.53 -3.22 -2.09
C TYR A 62 -9.47 -2.58 -3.10
N ILE A 63 -9.13 -2.71 -4.38
CA ILE A 63 -10.03 -2.32 -5.47
C ILE A 63 -11.06 -3.43 -5.73
N GLN A 64 -12.26 -3.05 -6.14
CA GLN A 64 -13.28 -3.99 -6.61
C GLN A 64 -13.21 -4.06 -8.13
N MET A 65 -12.88 -5.23 -8.66
CA MET A 65 -12.76 -5.47 -10.10
C MET A 65 -13.88 -6.37 -10.61
N GLY A 66 -14.86 -5.77 -11.28
CA GLY A 66 -15.92 -6.50 -11.96
C GLY A 66 -15.49 -7.00 -13.35
N LEU A 67 -16.44 -7.61 -14.07
CA LEU A 67 -16.24 -8.01 -15.47
C LEU A 67 -15.98 -6.80 -16.40
N PRO A 68 -16.69 -5.66 -16.28
CA PRO A 68 -16.44 -4.49 -17.12
C PRO A 68 -15.02 -3.94 -16.94
N GLU A 69 -14.56 -3.82 -15.69
CA GLU A 69 -13.23 -3.31 -15.35
C GLU A 69 -12.12 -4.18 -15.95
N LYS A 70 -12.31 -5.50 -15.91
CA LYS A 70 -11.39 -6.46 -16.54
C LYS A 70 -11.36 -6.35 -18.06
N GLN A 71 -12.51 -6.07 -18.70
CA GLN A 71 -12.57 -5.85 -20.15
C GLN A 71 -11.84 -4.56 -20.55
N ILE A 72 -11.94 -3.51 -19.75
CA ILE A 72 -11.19 -2.27 -19.94
C ILE A 72 -9.69 -2.54 -19.85
N LEU A 73 -9.22 -3.26 -18.82
CA LEU A 73 -7.81 -3.64 -18.70
C LEU A 73 -7.31 -4.43 -19.90
N LYS A 74 -8.11 -5.38 -20.38
CA LYS A 74 -7.77 -6.15 -21.58
C LYS A 74 -7.65 -5.25 -22.81
N THR A 75 -8.55 -4.28 -22.97
CA THR A 75 -8.49 -3.31 -24.07
C THR A 75 -7.23 -2.45 -23.99
N ILE A 76 -6.86 -2.00 -22.79
CA ILE A 76 -5.63 -1.24 -22.53
C ILE A 76 -4.40 -2.06 -22.93
N GLU A 77 -4.38 -3.36 -22.61
CA GLU A 77 -3.30 -4.28 -23.00
C GLU A 77 -3.24 -4.51 -24.50
N ASP A 78 -4.39 -4.83 -25.12
CA ASP A 78 -4.49 -5.13 -26.55
C ASP A 78 -4.11 -3.92 -27.42
N GLN A 79 -4.41 -2.70 -26.96
CA GLN A 79 -4.13 -1.45 -27.67
C GLN A 79 -2.85 -0.73 -27.19
N ALA A 80 -2.12 -1.30 -26.23
CA ALA A 80 -0.94 -0.69 -25.62
C ALA A 80 -1.17 0.76 -25.17
N ILE A 81 -2.28 1.01 -24.48
CA ILE A 81 -2.62 2.35 -23.97
C ILE A 81 -1.75 2.63 -22.74
N GLU A 82 -0.85 3.60 -22.87
CA GLU A 82 0.03 4.04 -21.78
C GLU A 82 -0.33 5.43 -21.25
N GLU A 83 -0.99 6.27 -22.05
CA GLU A 83 -1.25 7.67 -21.70
C GLU A 83 -2.70 7.90 -21.25
N PHE A 84 -2.85 8.51 -20.08
CA PHE A 84 -4.12 8.86 -19.47
C PHE A 84 -4.16 10.37 -19.19
N ILE A 85 -5.23 11.04 -19.60
CA ILE A 85 -5.39 12.48 -19.42
C ILE A 85 -6.48 12.73 -18.38
N LEU A 86 -6.13 13.44 -17.31
CA LEU A 86 -7.10 13.95 -16.36
C LEU A 86 -7.27 15.46 -16.60
N CYS A 87 -8.53 15.87 -16.75
CA CYS A 87 -8.92 17.25 -17.01
C CYS A 87 -9.91 17.71 -15.94
N ASP A 88 -9.68 18.90 -15.39
CA ASP A 88 -10.69 19.61 -14.62
C ASP A 88 -11.70 20.25 -15.59
N GLY A 89 -12.92 19.72 -15.61
CA GLY A 89 -14.04 20.26 -16.38
C GLY A 89 -14.76 21.42 -15.68
N SER A 90 -14.39 21.75 -14.45
CA SER A 90 -15.07 22.79 -13.67
C SER A 90 -14.56 24.19 -14.04
N ILE A 91 -15.49 25.14 -14.09
CA ILE A 91 -15.19 26.53 -14.46
C ILE A 91 -14.53 27.28 -13.28
N ALA A 92 -14.70 26.80 -12.05
CA ALA A 92 -14.44 27.55 -10.81
C ALA A 92 -13.48 26.89 -9.80
N ALA A 93 -12.97 25.68 -10.03
CA ALA A 93 -12.05 25.08 -9.06
C ALA A 93 -10.69 25.77 -9.05
N ARG A 94 -10.13 25.91 -7.85
CA ARG A 94 -8.77 26.39 -7.66
C ARG A 94 -7.82 25.28 -8.09
N THR A 95 -6.71 25.63 -8.74
CA THR A 95 -5.63 24.70 -9.12
C THR A 95 -5.28 23.70 -8.00
N ASN A 96 -5.28 24.18 -6.76
CA ASN A 96 -4.97 23.37 -5.59
C ASN A 96 -6.00 22.26 -5.35
N ASP A 97 -7.30 22.52 -5.57
CA ASP A 97 -8.34 21.52 -5.35
C ASP A 97 -8.22 20.40 -6.38
N PHE A 98 -7.95 20.74 -7.64
CA PHE A 98 -7.70 19.76 -8.70
C PHE A 98 -6.45 18.90 -8.40
N LEU A 99 -5.35 19.52 -7.99
CA LEU A 99 -4.12 18.80 -7.65
C LEU A 99 -4.30 17.91 -6.43
N LEU A 100 -5.05 18.36 -5.42
CA LEU A 100 -5.36 17.58 -4.23
C LEU A 100 -6.23 16.37 -4.56
N ASP A 101 -7.32 16.56 -5.30
CA ASP A 101 -8.21 15.47 -5.72
C ASP A 101 -7.48 14.45 -6.60
N ALA A 102 -6.71 14.94 -7.57
CA ALA A 102 -5.96 14.07 -8.46
C ALA A 102 -4.85 13.30 -7.72
N GLY A 103 -4.11 13.96 -6.82
CA GLY A 103 -3.02 13.34 -6.06
C GLY A 103 -3.51 12.37 -4.99
N MET A 104 -4.64 12.66 -4.33
CA MET A 104 -5.16 11.83 -3.25
C MET A 104 -5.99 10.65 -3.75
N ASP A 105 -6.74 10.84 -4.84
CA ASP A 105 -7.73 9.85 -5.27
C ASP A 105 -7.53 9.41 -6.73
N ALA A 106 -7.61 10.31 -7.71
CA ALA A 106 -7.74 9.90 -9.11
C ALA A 106 -6.49 9.14 -9.64
N VAL A 107 -5.29 9.67 -9.42
CA VAL A 107 -4.03 9.03 -9.87
C VAL A 107 -3.77 7.73 -9.09
N PRO A 108 -3.85 7.69 -7.75
CA PRO A 108 -3.70 6.44 -7.01
C PRO A 108 -4.72 5.36 -7.42
N GLN A 109 -5.98 5.72 -7.66
CA GLN A 109 -7.00 4.76 -8.11
C GLN A 109 -6.68 4.21 -9.51
N LEU A 110 -6.27 5.08 -10.46
CA LEU A 110 -5.83 4.65 -11.78
C LEU A 110 -4.64 3.68 -11.68
N LEU A 111 -3.62 4.02 -10.89
CA LEU A 111 -2.45 3.15 -10.73
C LEU A 111 -2.81 1.82 -10.07
N ARG A 112 -3.71 1.82 -9.07
CA ARG A 112 -4.21 0.57 -8.46
C ARG A 112 -4.93 -0.29 -9.50
N PHE A 113 -5.81 0.30 -10.30
CA PHE A 113 -6.50 -0.38 -11.38
C PHE A 113 -5.51 -1.02 -12.37
N LEU A 114 -4.53 -0.25 -12.84
CA LEU A 114 -3.50 -0.74 -13.79
C LEU A 114 -2.53 -1.74 -13.15
N SER A 115 -2.39 -1.76 -11.82
CA SER A 115 -1.51 -2.70 -11.11
C SER A 115 -2.05 -4.14 -11.13
N PHE A 116 -3.35 -4.33 -11.39
CA PHE A 116 -3.96 -5.65 -11.43
C PHE A 116 -3.31 -6.53 -12.52
N GLY A 117 -2.85 -7.73 -12.12
CA GLY A 117 -2.20 -8.69 -13.02
C GLY A 117 -0.81 -8.27 -13.51
N THR A 118 -0.20 -7.27 -12.89
CA THR A 118 1.15 -6.78 -13.26
C THR A 118 2.16 -7.07 -12.16
N GLU A 119 3.42 -7.28 -12.53
CA GLU A 119 4.54 -7.38 -11.58
C GLU A 119 5.00 -6.00 -11.12
N LYS A 120 4.97 -5.04 -12.05
CA LYS A 120 5.53 -3.71 -11.86
C LYS A 120 4.83 -2.70 -12.77
N LEU A 121 4.72 -1.47 -12.26
CA LEU A 121 4.36 -0.30 -13.02
C LEU A 121 5.57 0.64 -13.13
N GLU A 122 5.73 1.27 -14.28
CA GLU A 122 6.57 2.47 -14.43
C GLU A 122 5.64 3.65 -14.75
N ALA A 123 5.60 4.65 -13.88
CA ALA A 123 4.69 5.77 -13.99
C ALA A 123 5.44 7.11 -14.10
N THR A 124 4.95 7.99 -14.98
CA THR A 124 5.29 9.41 -15.01
C THR A 124 4.02 10.26 -14.90
N VAL A 125 4.16 11.43 -14.29
CA VAL A 125 3.09 12.44 -14.25
C VAL A 125 3.60 13.71 -14.86
N GLY A 126 2.78 14.34 -15.70
CA GLY A 126 3.07 15.63 -16.31
C GLY A 126 1.93 16.62 -16.14
N PHE A 127 2.28 17.88 -15.88
CA PHE A 127 1.34 18.98 -15.68
C PHE A 127 1.43 19.97 -16.83
N TYR A 128 0.26 20.36 -17.33
CA TYR A 128 0.12 21.50 -18.21
C TYR A 128 -0.12 22.74 -17.36
N VAL A 129 0.85 23.63 -17.34
CA VAL A 129 0.90 24.80 -16.46
C VAL A 129 0.73 26.05 -17.31
N ASP A 130 -0.31 26.82 -17.03
CA ASP A 130 -0.55 28.11 -17.67
C ASP A 130 0.06 29.23 -16.79
N VAL A 131 1.03 29.97 -17.36
CA VAL A 131 1.78 31.06 -16.70
C VAL A 131 1.77 32.29 -17.60
N LYS A 132 1.23 33.43 -17.14
CA LYS A 132 1.25 34.73 -17.86
C LYS A 132 0.85 34.64 -19.36
N LYS A 133 -0.13 33.78 -19.70
CA LYS A 133 -0.63 33.48 -21.06
C LYS A 133 0.21 32.51 -21.90
N GLU A 134 1.28 31.95 -21.35
CA GLU A 134 2.03 30.84 -21.96
C GLU A 134 1.61 29.52 -21.31
N ARG A 135 1.55 28.46 -22.12
CA ARG A 135 1.31 27.09 -21.64
C ARG A 135 2.60 26.30 -21.70
N MET A 136 3.02 25.77 -20.57
CA MET A 136 4.23 24.96 -20.43
C MET A 136 3.86 23.55 -19.99
N TYR A 137 4.68 22.58 -20.40
CA TYR A 137 4.52 21.19 -20.00
C TYR A 137 5.73 20.77 -19.16
N TYR A 138 5.45 20.25 -17.96
CA TYR A 138 6.46 19.73 -17.06
C TYR A 138 6.15 18.28 -16.75
N GLU A 139 7.15 17.42 -16.86
CA GLU A 139 7.02 15.99 -16.59
C GLU A 139 7.99 15.56 -15.47
N SER A 140 7.53 14.60 -14.67
CA SER A 140 8.34 13.91 -13.68
C SER A 140 9.28 12.89 -14.34
N SER A 141 10.33 12.51 -13.61
CA SER A 141 11.09 11.31 -13.96
C SER A 141 10.20 10.05 -13.80
N PRO A 142 10.47 8.97 -14.55
CA PRO A 142 9.76 7.71 -14.38
C PRO A 142 10.04 7.09 -13.02
N ILE A 143 8.99 6.59 -12.36
CA ILE A 143 9.06 5.94 -11.05
C ILE A 143 8.51 4.53 -11.17
N ASN A 144 9.29 3.60 -10.61
CA ASN A 144 9.00 2.18 -10.60
C ASN A 144 8.23 1.81 -9.33
N ILE A 145 7.02 1.27 -9.51
CA ILE A 145 6.15 0.81 -8.43
C ILE A 145 6.02 -0.70 -8.55
N GLU A 146 6.55 -1.42 -7.58
CA GLU A 146 6.61 -2.89 -7.58
C GLU A 146 5.61 -3.54 -6.61
N ASN A 147 4.97 -2.75 -5.74
CA ASN A 147 3.90 -3.22 -4.87
C ASN A 147 2.78 -2.19 -4.85
N HIS A 148 1.53 -2.67 -4.97
CA HIS A 148 0.33 -1.83 -4.99
C HIS A 148 0.12 -1.00 -3.70
N LEU A 149 0.71 -1.43 -2.57
CA LEU A 149 0.65 -0.71 -1.31
C LEU A 149 1.58 0.52 -1.29
N ASP A 150 2.58 0.59 -2.17
CA ASP A 150 3.50 1.72 -2.27
C ASP A 150 2.97 2.83 -3.21
N ILE A 151 1.79 2.63 -3.83
CA ILE A 151 1.23 3.56 -4.83
C ILE A 151 0.99 4.95 -4.23
N GLY A 152 0.45 5.02 -3.00
CA GLY A 152 0.12 6.30 -2.38
C GLY A 152 1.36 7.16 -2.17
N GLU A 153 2.36 6.59 -1.51
CA GLU A 153 3.64 7.24 -1.23
C GLU A 153 4.40 7.58 -2.52
N ALA A 154 4.32 6.73 -3.54
CA ALA A 154 4.94 7.00 -4.85
C ALA A 154 4.29 8.21 -5.53
N VAL A 155 2.96 8.32 -5.52
CA VAL A 155 2.23 9.47 -6.10
C VAL A 155 2.56 10.75 -5.32
N ASP A 156 2.52 10.71 -3.99
CA ASP A 156 2.88 11.86 -3.15
C ASP A 156 4.29 12.38 -3.44
N MET A 157 5.25 11.46 -3.62
CA MET A 157 6.62 11.78 -4.00
C MET A 157 6.70 12.41 -5.39
N ILE A 158 6.04 11.81 -6.40
CA ILE A 158 6.01 12.33 -7.79
C ILE A 158 5.46 13.76 -7.79
N PHE A 159 4.30 13.98 -7.14
CA PHE A 159 3.64 15.28 -7.10
C PHE A 159 4.52 16.31 -6.39
N SER A 160 5.09 15.96 -5.22
CA SER A 160 5.95 16.88 -4.46
C SER A 160 7.18 17.31 -5.28
N MET A 161 7.88 16.36 -5.90
CA MET A 161 9.05 16.65 -6.73
C MET A 161 8.69 17.48 -7.96
N LEU A 162 7.57 17.19 -8.61
CA LEU A 162 7.15 17.90 -9.81
C LEU A 162 6.70 19.34 -9.48
N LEU A 163 5.93 19.54 -8.41
CA LEU A 163 5.51 20.86 -7.96
C LEU A 163 6.70 21.72 -7.49
N GLU A 164 7.68 21.13 -6.82
CA GLU A 164 8.93 21.81 -6.45
C GLU A 164 9.71 22.24 -7.71
N LYS A 165 9.85 21.34 -8.69
CA LYS A 165 10.49 21.65 -9.98
C LYS A 165 9.80 22.81 -10.70
N ILE A 166 8.46 22.79 -10.78
CA ILE A 166 7.68 23.86 -11.42
C ILE A 166 7.84 25.17 -10.66
N SER A 167 7.69 25.14 -9.33
CA SER A 167 7.84 26.31 -8.47
C SER A 167 9.19 27.00 -8.68
N ASN A 168 10.28 26.23 -8.63
CA ASN A 168 11.63 26.75 -8.83
C ASN A 168 11.82 27.36 -10.23
N TYR A 169 11.37 26.67 -11.27
CA TYR A 169 11.51 27.15 -12.64
C TYR A 169 10.72 28.44 -12.89
N VAL A 170 9.43 28.45 -12.52
CA VAL A 170 8.54 29.59 -12.77
C VAL A 170 8.95 30.80 -11.96
N LEU A 171 9.42 30.62 -10.73
CA LEU A 171 9.94 31.70 -9.91
C LEU A 171 11.19 32.33 -10.53
N LEU A 172 12.12 31.52 -11.05
CA LEU A 172 13.35 32.00 -11.68
C LEU A 172 13.09 32.73 -13.01
N HIS A 173 12.24 32.17 -13.88
CA HIS A 173 12.06 32.67 -15.24
C HIS A 173 10.92 33.69 -15.39
N HIS A 174 9.80 33.51 -14.68
CA HIS A 174 8.62 34.36 -14.80
C HIS A 174 8.38 35.26 -13.59
N ARG A 175 9.16 35.10 -12.51
CA ARG A 175 9.05 35.88 -11.26
C ARG A 175 7.63 35.85 -10.67
N VAL A 176 6.99 34.69 -10.73
CA VAL A 176 5.67 34.48 -10.09
C VAL A 176 5.72 33.25 -9.20
N PRO A 177 4.95 33.25 -8.10
CA PRO A 177 4.86 32.09 -7.23
C PRO A 177 3.94 31.01 -7.86
N LEU A 178 4.05 29.77 -7.38
CA LEU A 178 3.28 28.64 -7.92
C LEU A 178 1.77 28.85 -7.83
N GLU A 179 1.29 29.57 -6.82
CA GLU A 179 -0.12 29.88 -6.60
C GLU A 179 -0.71 30.79 -7.69
N ALA A 180 0.14 31.51 -8.43
CA ALA A 180 -0.27 32.31 -9.58
C ALA A 180 -0.37 31.49 -10.88
N CYS A 181 0.02 30.21 -10.85
CA CYS A 181 -0.04 29.30 -11.97
C CYS A 181 -1.38 28.55 -12.00
N VAL A 182 -1.85 28.23 -13.20
CA VAL A 182 -3.07 27.44 -13.38
C VAL A 182 -2.72 26.06 -13.93
N ILE A 183 -3.11 25.01 -13.21
CA ILE A 183 -2.97 23.61 -13.65
C ILE A 183 -4.37 23.01 -13.66
N ARG A 184 -4.86 22.68 -14.85
CA ARG A 184 -6.20 22.10 -15.08
C ARG A 184 -6.18 20.81 -15.88
N ARG A 185 -4.99 20.42 -16.34
CA ARG A 185 -4.78 19.22 -17.13
C ARG A 185 -3.50 18.55 -16.67
N MET A 186 -3.58 17.25 -16.50
CA MET A 186 -2.42 16.41 -16.27
C MET A 186 -2.42 15.20 -17.20
N LYS A 187 -1.22 14.75 -17.54
CA LYS A 187 -0.97 13.49 -18.24
C LYS A 187 -0.34 12.53 -17.26
N VAL A 188 -0.86 11.31 -17.19
CA VAL A 188 -0.27 10.20 -16.46
C VAL A 188 0.12 9.16 -17.49
N THR A 189 1.41 8.87 -17.62
CA THR A 189 1.91 7.82 -18.51
C THR A 189 2.27 6.62 -17.65
N VAL A 190 1.73 5.45 -17.96
CA VAL A 190 1.92 4.23 -17.17
C VAL A 190 2.26 3.07 -18.09
N LYS A 191 3.42 2.46 -17.85
CA LYS A 191 3.83 1.21 -18.48
C LYS A 191 3.60 0.06 -17.53
N ARG A 192 2.93 -0.98 -18.03
CA ARG A 192 2.60 -2.20 -17.29
C ARG A 192 3.58 -3.30 -17.68
N PHE A 193 4.23 -3.90 -16.68
CA PHE A 193 5.08 -5.07 -16.88
C PHE A 193 4.33 -6.30 -16.39
N CYS A 194 3.73 -7.03 -17.34
CA CYS A 194 2.96 -8.23 -17.06
C CYS A 194 3.86 -9.47 -17.00
N HIS A 195 3.45 -10.46 -16.21
CA HIS A 195 4.16 -11.73 -16.09
C HIS A 195 4.28 -12.43 -17.44
N SER A 196 5.48 -12.91 -17.76
CA SER A 196 5.65 -13.84 -18.86
C SER A 196 5.01 -15.19 -18.46
N PRO A 197 4.09 -15.76 -19.27
CA PRO A 197 3.48 -17.06 -18.98
C PRO A 197 4.47 -18.24 -19.00
N LYS A 198 5.73 -18.01 -19.38
CA LYS A 198 6.79 -19.05 -19.44
C LYS A 198 7.61 -19.17 -18.15
N ALA A 199 7.39 -18.31 -17.16
CA ALA A 199 8.09 -18.40 -15.88
C ALA A 199 7.20 -19.14 -14.87
N ASN A 200 7.37 -20.46 -14.76
CA ASN A 200 6.83 -21.28 -13.65
C ASN A 200 7.46 -20.94 -12.29
N SER A 201 8.13 -19.79 -12.15
CA SER A 201 8.50 -19.26 -10.85
C SER A 201 7.33 -18.45 -10.33
N PHE A 202 6.73 -18.91 -9.23
CA PHE A 202 5.95 -18.06 -8.34
C PHE A 202 6.67 -16.72 -8.21
N SER A 203 6.13 -15.67 -8.82
CA SER A 203 6.74 -14.34 -8.73
C SER A 203 6.75 -14.01 -7.25
N VAL A 204 7.95 -13.91 -6.67
CA VAL A 204 8.12 -13.49 -5.28
C VAL A 204 7.56 -12.08 -5.22
N SER A 205 6.29 -11.96 -4.83
CA SER A 205 5.65 -10.66 -4.70
C SER A 205 6.47 -9.90 -3.68
N LYS A 206 7.08 -8.80 -4.10
CA LYS A 206 7.95 -8.05 -3.20
C LYS A 206 7.06 -7.38 -2.16
N ILE A 207 7.40 -7.48 -0.87
CA ILE A 207 6.67 -6.74 0.19
C ILE A 207 6.77 -5.22 -0.03
N PRO A 208 5.93 -4.40 0.61
CA PRO A 208 5.99 -2.93 0.49
C PRO A 208 7.36 -2.38 0.89
N LEU A 209 7.78 -1.28 0.27
CA LEU A 209 9.13 -0.69 0.43
C LEU A 209 9.50 -0.48 1.89
N GLN A 210 8.57 0.04 2.70
CA GLN A 210 8.72 0.25 4.14
C GLN A 210 9.17 -1.03 4.87
N TYR A 211 8.61 -2.18 4.48
CA TYR A 211 8.88 -3.48 5.11
C TYR A 211 10.05 -4.22 4.47
N ARG A 212 10.43 -3.89 3.23
CA ARG A 212 11.67 -4.42 2.62
C ARG A 212 12.89 -4.03 3.44
N VAL A 213 12.98 -2.77 3.86
CA VAL A 213 14.12 -2.28 4.67
C VAL A 213 14.19 -3.04 6.00
N LYS A 214 13.03 -3.29 6.62
CA LYS A 214 12.92 -4.03 7.89
C LYS A 214 13.35 -5.50 7.73
N ASN A 215 13.08 -6.10 6.57
CA ASN A 215 13.40 -7.51 6.28
C ASN A 215 14.82 -7.72 5.70
N ALA A 216 15.39 -6.74 5.00
CA ALA A 216 16.63 -6.90 4.24
C ALA A 216 17.91 -6.94 5.10
N ALA A 217 17.92 -6.29 6.26
CA ALA A 217 19.16 -6.04 7.01
C ALA A 217 19.71 -7.24 7.80
N GLU A 218 19.14 -8.44 7.66
CA GLU A 218 19.64 -9.67 8.31
C GLU A 218 19.69 -10.88 7.36
N CYS A 219 19.88 -10.65 6.04
CA CYS A 219 20.27 -11.72 5.12
C CYS A 219 21.76 -12.11 5.34
N PHE A 220 22.13 -12.46 6.57
CA PHE A 220 23.35 -13.21 6.83
C PHE A 220 22.95 -14.68 6.93
N GLU A 221 23.54 -15.46 6.02
CA GLU A 221 23.56 -16.91 5.94
C GLU A 221 23.16 -17.66 7.21
N SER A 222 22.11 -18.49 7.15
CA SER A 222 22.22 -19.86 7.67
C SER A 222 21.06 -20.76 7.31
N ALA A 223 21.45 -21.90 6.73
CA ALA A 223 21.07 -23.25 7.12
C ALA A 223 19.61 -23.50 7.56
N ASN A 224 18.98 -24.44 6.81
CA ASN A 224 17.78 -25.21 7.16
C ASN A 224 16.40 -24.74 6.61
N ASN A 225 16.37 -24.17 5.39
CA ASN A 225 15.15 -23.69 4.72
C ASN A 225 14.12 -24.78 4.29
N LYS A 226 14.35 -26.08 4.50
CA LYS A 226 13.40 -27.10 4.02
C LYS A 226 12.11 -27.16 4.85
N SER A 227 12.22 -27.09 6.18
CA SER A 227 11.05 -27.19 7.08
C SER A 227 10.15 -25.97 7.00
N SER A 228 10.73 -24.76 6.88
CA SER A 228 9.96 -23.52 6.74
C SER A 228 9.21 -23.46 5.41
N VAL A 229 9.83 -23.88 4.31
CA VAL A 229 9.19 -23.96 2.99
C VAL A 229 8.04 -24.98 2.98
N GLU A 230 8.18 -26.11 3.67
CA GLU A 230 7.10 -27.09 3.81
C GLU A 230 5.93 -26.56 4.66
N LEU A 231 6.23 -25.86 5.76
CA LEU A 231 5.21 -25.21 6.59
C LEU A 231 4.46 -24.10 5.84
N ALA A 232 5.18 -23.29 5.06
CA ALA A 232 4.59 -22.28 4.20
C ALA A 232 3.61 -22.91 3.21
N LYS A 233 4.02 -23.95 2.47
CA LYS A 233 3.15 -24.67 1.52
C LYS A 233 1.91 -25.28 2.18
N LEU A 234 2.05 -25.82 3.38
CA LEU A 234 0.92 -26.33 4.15
C LEU A 234 -0.04 -25.21 4.54
N ALA A 235 0.46 -24.10 5.10
CA ALA A 235 -0.34 -22.94 5.45
C ALA A 235 -1.04 -22.33 4.21
N GLU A 236 -0.35 -22.23 3.08
CA GLU A 236 -0.90 -21.79 1.80
C GLU A 236 -2.06 -22.66 1.34
N THR A 237 -1.95 -23.98 1.49
CA THR A 237 -3.02 -24.92 1.13
C THR A 237 -4.30 -24.63 1.90
N TYR A 238 -4.19 -24.32 3.20
CA TYR A 238 -5.36 -23.93 4.02
C TYR A 238 -5.90 -22.54 3.65
N LEU A 239 -5.05 -21.58 3.32
CA LEU A 239 -5.46 -20.24 2.93
C LEU A 239 -6.15 -20.20 1.55
N ASN A 240 -5.75 -21.08 0.63
CA ASN A 240 -6.34 -21.20 -0.70
C ASN A 240 -7.69 -21.92 -0.70
N GLN A 241 -7.96 -22.80 0.28
CA GLN A 241 -9.24 -23.50 0.45
C GLN A 241 -10.37 -22.60 1.01
N LYS A 242 -10.31 -21.29 0.77
CA LYS A 242 -11.29 -20.29 1.26
C LYS A 242 -12.74 -20.65 0.95
N ASP A 243 -13.01 -21.39 -0.12
CA ASP A 243 -14.35 -21.86 -0.49
C ASP A 243 -14.93 -22.94 0.44
N GLN A 244 -14.13 -23.53 1.34
CA GLN A 244 -14.56 -24.56 2.28
C GLN A 244 -14.51 -24.16 3.75
N GLY A 245 -14.10 -22.92 4.07
CA GLY A 245 -14.14 -22.39 5.45
C GLY A 245 -13.32 -23.17 6.48
N ARG A 246 -12.40 -24.04 6.05
CA ARG A 246 -11.62 -24.89 6.97
C ARG A 246 -10.63 -24.04 7.77
N PRO A 247 -10.69 -24.08 9.11
CA PRO A 247 -9.74 -23.34 9.94
C PRO A 247 -8.34 -23.96 9.80
N ILE A 248 -7.31 -23.11 9.92
CA ILE A 248 -5.92 -23.58 10.02
C ILE A 248 -5.79 -24.40 11.31
N PRO A 249 -5.32 -25.66 11.25
CA PRO A 249 -5.20 -26.49 12.44
C PRO A 249 -4.28 -25.84 13.49
N ALA A 250 -4.68 -25.90 14.75
CA ALA A 250 -3.84 -25.43 15.87
C ALA A 250 -2.51 -26.20 15.96
N THR A 251 -2.46 -27.42 15.40
CA THR A 251 -1.24 -28.23 15.30
C THR A 251 -0.18 -27.62 14.38
N LEU A 252 -0.55 -26.72 13.45
CA LEU A 252 0.39 -26.15 12.50
C LEU A 252 1.38 -25.16 13.14
N LYS A 253 1.18 -24.73 14.40
CA LYS A 253 2.07 -23.83 15.18
C LYS A 253 2.80 -22.79 14.32
N VAL A 254 2.03 -21.95 13.62
CA VAL A 254 2.53 -20.82 12.82
C VAL A 254 1.86 -19.53 13.25
N ASN A 255 2.57 -18.42 13.08
CA ASN A 255 2.02 -17.08 13.18
C ASN A 255 1.85 -16.49 11.78
N LEU A 256 0.68 -15.93 11.50
CA LEU A 256 0.38 -15.27 10.24
C LEU A 256 0.05 -13.81 10.49
N TYR A 257 0.63 -12.95 9.66
CA TYR A 257 0.37 -11.52 9.62
C TYR A 257 -0.24 -11.14 8.28
N ILE A 258 -0.86 -9.96 8.20
CA ILE A 258 -1.33 -9.36 6.95
C ILE A 258 -1.05 -7.86 6.97
N PHE A 259 -0.85 -7.27 5.80
CA PHE A 259 -0.78 -5.82 5.66
C PHE A 259 -2.16 -5.17 5.72
N ARG A 260 -2.21 -3.96 6.26
CA ARG A 260 -3.42 -3.15 6.37
C ARG A 260 -3.05 -1.68 6.22
N VAL A 261 -3.95 -0.92 5.61
CA VAL A 261 -3.83 0.53 5.49
C VAL A 261 -4.90 1.20 6.33
N CYS A 262 -4.52 2.21 7.10
CA CYS A 262 -5.44 2.94 7.95
C CYS A 262 -6.25 3.91 7.08
N ASN A 263 -7.58 3.87 7.15
CA ASN A 263 -8.39 4.77 6.31
C ASN A 263 -8.21 6.25 6.68
N THR A 264 -7.96 6.55 7.95
CA THR A 264 -7.77 7.91 8.44
C THR A 264 -6.36 8.45 8.18
N SER A 265 -5.30 7.72 8.57
CA SER A 265 -3.92 8.21 8.42
C SER A 265 -3.23 7.79 7.14
N LYS A 266 -3.82 6.85 6.40
CA LYS A 266 -3.22 6.24 5.19
C LYS A 266 -1.92 5.47 5.45
N GLU A 267 -1.56 5.27 6.71
CA GLU A 267 -0.35 4.51 7.06
C GLU A 267 -0.56 3.01 6.86
N LEU A 268 0.50 2.36 6.38
CA LEU A 268 0.60 0.93 6.20
C LEU A 268 1.16 0.25 7.46
N TYR A 269 0.53 -0.85 7.86
CA TYR A 269 0.93 -1.61 9.04
C TYR A 269 0.75 -3.13 8.83
N ALA A 270 1.59 -3.91 9.51
CA ALA A 270 1.46 -5.37 9.59
C ALA A 270 0.68 -5.75 10.87
N VAL A 271 -0.41 -6.50 10.72
CA VAL A 271 -1.25 -6.95 11.84
C VAL A 271 -1.30 -8.46 11.96
N PRO A 272 -1.54 -8.99 13.16
CA PRO A 272 -1.85 -10.40 13.34
C PRO A 272 -3.11 -10.79 12.54
N TYR A 273 -2.97 -11.86 11.77
CA TYR A 273 -4.05 -12.58 11.10
C TYR A 273 -4.39 -13.87 11.86
N LEU A 274 -3.36 -14.53 12.41
CA LEU A 274 -3.46 -15.73 13.24
C LEU A 274 -2.22 -15.84 14.13
N LEU A 275 -2.41 -16.10 15.42
CA LEU A 275 -1.30 -16.35 16.36
C LEU A 275 -1.58 -17.67 17.07
N HIS A 276 -0.75 -18.67 16.82
CA HIS A 276 -0.82 -20.00 17.47
C HIS A 276 0.39 -20.30 18.35
N GLY A 277 1.45 -19.49 18.26
CA GLY A 277 2.60 -19.60 19.16
C GLY A 277 2.36 -18.89 20.49
N GLU A 278 2.55 -19.60 21.60
CA GLU A 278 2.75 -18.95 22.91
C GLU A 278 4.07 -18.17 22.93
N ASP A 279 5.06 -18.66 22.17
CA ASP A 279 6.36 -18.03 21.97
C ASP A 279 6.45 -17.43 20.56
N VAL A 280 6.21 -16.13 20.47
CA VAL A 280 6.26 -15.36 19.21
C VAL A 280 7.68 -15.34 18.61
N GLU A 281 8.73 -15.57 19.42
CA GLU A 281 10.13 -15.51 18.97
C GLU A 281 10.51 -16.76 18.17
N ASN A 282 10.06 -17.92 18.64
CA ASN A 282 10.49 -19.22 18.13
C ASN A 282 9.47 -19.86 17.20
N THR A 283 8.26 -19.30 17.11
CA THR A 283 7.21 -19.81 16.22
C THR A 283 7.43 -19.25 14.80
N PRO A 284 7.49 -20.13 13.77
CA PRO A 284 7.61 -19.70 12.38
C PRO A 284 6.54 -18.67 12.02
N THR A 285 6.98 -17.52 11.52
CA THR A 285 6.12 -16.36 11.30
C THR A 285 6.14 -15.97 9.84
N PHE A 286 4.96 -15.76 9.27
CA PHE A 286 4.79 -15.44 7.85
C PHE A 286 3.88 -14.22 7.66
N ILE A 287 4.14 -13.44 6.62
CA ILE A 287 3.24 -12.40 6.12
C ILE A 287 2.45 -12.95 4.92
N ILE A 288 1.14 -12.77 4.96
CA ILE A 288 0.23 -13.06 3.85
C ILE A 288 0.41 -11.98 2.80
N GLN A 289 0.80 -12.40 1.60
CA GLN A 289 0.91 -11.54 0.44
C GLN A 289 -0.41 -11.55 -0.31
N THR A 290 -0.91 -10.36 -0.62
CA THR A 290 -2.12 -10.18 -1.42
C THR A 290 -1.84 -9.32 -2.65
N ASP A 291 -2.66 -9.48 -3.67
CA ASP A 291 -2.72 -8.52 -4.78
C ASP A 291 -3.60 -7.30 -4.42
N VAL A 292 -3.78 -6.41 -5.41
CA VAL A 292 -4.54 -5.17 -5.27
C VAL A 292 -6.05 -5.39 -5.04
N VAL A 293 -6.60 -6.57 -5.36
CA VAL A 293 -8.00 -6.94 -5.07
C VAL A 293 -8.14 -7.74 -3.77
N GLY A 294 -7.05 -7.98 -3.05
CA GLY A 294 -7.03 -8.80 -1.83
C GLY A 294 -6.99 -10.31 -2.10
N GLY A 295 -6.73 -10.71 -3.35
CA GLY A 295 -6.46 -12.08 -3.75
C GLY A 295 -5.16 -12.56 -3.14
N PHE A 296 -5.14 -13.82 -2.69
CA PHE A 296 -3.96 -14.42 -2.07
C PHE A 296 -2.88 -14.67 -3.14
N GLN A 297 -1.64 -14.28 -2.86
CA GLN A 297 -0.50 -14.43 -3.77
C GLN A 297 0.59 -15.36 -3.22
N GLY A 298 0.69 -15.50 -1.89
CA GLY A 298 1.69 -16.35 -1.26
C GLY A 298 1.96 -16.00 0.20
N LEU A 299 2.86 -16.76 0.82
CA LEU A 299 3.43 -16.46 2.13
C LEU A 299 4.90 -16.06 2.00
N LEU A 300 5.31 -15.04 2.76
CA LEU A 300 6.72 -14.71 2.94
C LEU A 300 7.10 -14.90 4.41
N GLU A 301 8.18 -15.63 4.66
CA GLU A 301 8.71 -15.81 6.01
C GLU A 301 9.32 -14.49 6.54
N ILE A 302 9.01 -14.20 7.81
CA ILE A 302 9.60 -13.10 8.57
C ILE A 302 10.57 -13.71 9.57
N GLN A 303 11.87 -13.48 9.35
CA GLN A 303 12.91 -14.03 10.23
C GLN A 303 13.02 -13.27 11.56
N ASN A 304 12.85 -11.94 11.53
CA ASN A 304 12.96 -11.09 12.73
C ASN A 304 11.66 -10.29 12.94
N ILE A 305 10.69 -10.92 13.60
CA ILE A 305 9.39 -10.32 13.84
C ILE A 305 9.47 -9.04 14.69
N ARG A 306 10.40 -8.97 15.66
CA ARG A 306 10.58 -7.78 16.50
C ARG A 306 10.93 -6.56 15.66
N LYS A 307 11.88 -6.71 14.73
CA LYS A 307 12.28 -5.63 13.82
C LYS A 307 11.19 -5.33 12.80
N PHE A 308 10.56 -6.38 12.26
CA PHE A 308 9.50 -6.25 11.27
C PHE A 308 8.30 -5.43 11.79
N LEU A 309 7.96 -5.57 13.07
CA LEU A 309 6.84 -4.86 13.70
C LEU A 309 7.23 -3.52 14.37
N ARG A 310 8.48 -3.05 14.24
CA ARG A 310 8.87 -1.74 14.79
C ARG A 310 8.13 -0.59 14.11
N GLU A 311 7.85 0.44 14.91
CA GLU A 311 7.31 1.72 14.43
C GLU A 311 8.38 2.46 13.60
N ASP A 312 7.99 3.04 12.46
CA ASP A 312 8.91 3.69 11.52
C ASP A 312 9.72 4.83 12.13
N THR A 313 9.14 5.52 13.12
CA THR A 313 9.82 6.62 13.82
C THR A 313 11.02 6.14 14.64
N LYS A 314 11.10 4.84 14.94
CA LYS A 314 12.21 4.20 15.64
C LYS A 314 13.25 3.62 14.67
N ASP A 315 12.91 3.45 13.39
CA ASP A 315 13.86 2.96 12.37
C ASP A 315 14.78 4.07 11.84
N ARG A 316 14.38 5.35 11.95
CA ARG A 316 15.20 6.52 11.56
C ARG A 316 16.39 6.82 12.48
N ARG A 317 16.70 5.95 13.45
CA ARG A 317 17.84 6.09 14.36
C ARG A 317 18.93 5.09 13.99
N HIS A 318 19.61 5.31 12.88
CA HIS A 318 20.93 4.74 12.61
C HIS A 318 21.82 5.79 11.99
#